data_AF-A0A4P5RRL9-F1
#
_entry.id   AF-A0A4P5RRL9-F1
#
_cell.length_a   1.000
_cell.length_b   1.000
_cell.length_c   1.000
_cell.angle_alpha   90.00
_cell.angle_beta   90.00
_cell.angle_gamma   90.00
#
_symmetry.space_group_name_H-M   'P 1'
#
loop_
_entity.id
_entity.type
_entity.pdbx_description
1 polymer ?
#
loop_
_entity_poly.entity_id
_entity_poly.type
_entity_poly.pdbx_seq_one_letter_code
_entity_poly.pdbx_strand_id
1 'polypeptide(L)'
;MRLDHISYAATHDQLVDVVQRIGSRIGSAFTDGGIHPRFGTRNFTLALKNGHYLEVVCPLDHPAADASAFGRVVSQRANEGGGWLTWA
;
A
#
# COMPACT_ATOMS: atom_id res chain seq x y z
N MET A 1 1.54 -9.75 -20.06
CA MET A 1 1.41 -9.04 -18.77
C MET A 1 2.70 -9.26 -17.98
N ARG A 2 3.35 -8.20 -17.47
CA ARG A 2 4.52 -8.30 -16.59
C ARG A 2 4.13 -7.72 -15.23
N LEU A 3 4.68 -8.28 -14.15
CA LEU A 3 4.50 -7.71 -12.81
C LEU A 3 5.14 -6.32 -12.78
N ASP A 4 4.44 -5.33 -12.25
CA ASP A 4 5.01 -4.02 -11.96
C ASP A 4 5.45 -3.96 -10.49
N HIS A 5 4.48 -4.09 -9.58
CA HIS A 5 4.69 -4.08 -8.13
C HIS A 5 3.74 -5.03 -7.40
N ILE A 6 3.99 -5.20 -6.09
CA ILE A 6 3.09 -5.90 -5.16
C ILE A 6 2.75 -4.95 -4.01
N SER A 7 1.47 -4.91 -3.63
CA SER A 7 0.99 -4.04 -2.56
C SER A 7 0.66 -4.86 -1.30
N TYR A 8 0.86 -4.25 -0.15
CA TYR A 8 0.38 -4.74 1.14
C TYR A 8 -0.58 -3.70 1.73
N ALA A 9 -1.86 -4.06 1.86
CA ALA A 9 -2.82 -3.18 2.51
C ALA A 9 -2.67 -3.24 4.03
N ALA A 10 -2.72 -2.07 4.65
CA ALA A 10 -2.78 -1.89 6.10
C ALA A 10 -3.87 -0.87 6.44
N THR A 11 -4.37 -0.88 7.68
CA THR A 11 -5.17 0.24 8.18
C THR A 11 -4.28 1.48 8.37
N HIS A 12 -4.89 2.66 8.48
CA HIS A 12 -4.15 3.89 8.74
C HIS A 12 -3.28 3.78 10.00
N ASP A 13 -3.86 3.27 11.10
CA ASP A 13 -3.17 3.12 12.38
C ASP A 13 -2.01 2.13 12.34
N GLN A 14 -2.08 1.12 11.46
CA GLN A 14 -1.06 0.08 11.33
C GLN A 14 -0.01 0.39 10.27
N LEU A 15 -0.18 1.46 9.47
CA LEU A 15 0.65 1.71 8.29
C LEU A 15 2.14 1.74 8.64
N VAL A 16 2.51 2.52 9.66
CA VAL A 16 3.91 2.70 10.07
C VAL A 16 4.49 1.38 10.60
N ASP A 17 3.75 0.66 11.43
CA ASP A 17 4.19 -0.62 11.99
C ASP A 17 4.42 -1.68 10.90
N VAL A 18 3.53 -1.73 9.91
CA VAL A 18 3.66 -2.64 8.78
C VAL A 18 4.86 -2.28 7.90
N VAL A 19 5.06 -1.00 7.62
CA VAL A 19 6.24 -0.49 6.91
C VAL A 19 7.53 -0.91 7.60
N GLN A 20 7.63 -0.69 8.92
CA GLN A 20 8.81 -1.08 9.69
C GLN A 20 9.00 -2.60 9.71
N ARG A 21 7.93 -3.36 10.00
CA ARG A 21 7.98 -4.83 10.09
C ARG A 21 8.42 -5.46 8.77
N ILE A 22 7.86 -5.03 7.65
CA ILE A 22 8.23 -5.56 6.32
C ILE A 22 9.64 -5.11 5.96
N GLY A 23 9.96 -3.82 6.15
CA GLY A 23 11.28 -3.28 5.85
C GLY A 23 12.41 -3.99 6.61
N SER A 24 12.23 -4.21 7.92
CA SER A 24 13.21 -4.95 8.73
C SER A 24 13.40 -6.40 8.28
N ARG A 25 12.34 -7.08 7.82
CA ARG A 25 12.45 -8.46 7.30
C ARG A 25 13.15 -8.54 5.95
N ILE A 26 12.99 -7.51 5.12
CA ILE A 26 13.67 -7.40 3.81
C ILE A 26 15.11 -6.90 3.98
N GLY A 27 15.40 -6.17 5.06
CA GLY A 27 16.69 -5.51 5.29
C GLY A 27 16.83 -4.19 4.54
N SER A 28 15.71 -3.52 4.20
CA SER A 28 15.70 -2.22 3.52
C SER A 28 14.56 -1.35 4.03
N ALA A 29 14.75 -0.03 4.01
CA ALA A 29 13.71 0.92 4.39
C ALA A 29 12.77 1.22 3.23
N PHE A 30 11.50 1.46 3.56
CA PHE A 30 10.57 2.10 2.62
C PHE A 30 10.80 3.62 2.61
N THR A 31 10.44 4.24 1.49
CA THR A 31 10.37 5.69 1.30
C THR A 31 8.91 6.13 1.32
N ASP A 32 8.62 7.32 1.83
CA ASP A 32 7.28 7.92 1.73
C ASP A 32 6.90 8.10 0.25
N GLY A 33 5.86 7.38 -0.18
CA GLY A 33 5.35 7.49 -1.56
C GLY A 33 4.27 8.58 -1.69
N GLY A 34 3.71 9.00 -0.55
CA GLY A 34 2.80 10.14 -0.46
C GLY A 34 1.32 9.76 -0.51
N ILE A 35 0.50 10.79 -0.69
CA ILE A 35 -0.96 10.71 -0.73
C ILE A 35 -1.41 10.66 -2.19
N HIS A 36 -2.41 9.83 -2.47
CA HIS A 36 -3.10 9.74 -3.76
C HIS A 36 -4.52 10.31 -3.64
N PRO A 37 -4.76 11.62 -3.86
CA PRO A 37 -6.08 12.23 -3.68
C PRO A 37 -7.17 11.59 -4.55
N ARG A 38 -6.81 11.16 -5.76
CA ARG A 38 -7.74 10.50 -6.70
C ARG A 38 -8.22 9.14 -6.19
N PHE A 39 -7.40 8.44 -5.42
CA PHE A 39 -7.72 7.10 -4.92
C PHE A 39 -8.13 7.10 -3.46
N GLY A 40 -7.91 8.19 -2.73
CA GLY A 40 -8.13 8.23 -1.29
C GLY A 40 -7.20 7.27 -0.55
N THR A 41 -5.93 7.19 -0.95
CA THR A 41 -4.95 6.30 -0.30
C THR A 41 -3.65 7.04 0.04
N ARG A 42 -2.85 6.45 0.93
CA ARG A 42 -1.45 6.83 1.18
C ARG A 42 -0.58 5.59 1.06
N ASN A 43 0.64 5.72 0.53
CA ASN A 43 1.58 4.61 0.52
C ASN A 43 2.99 4.97 0.99
N PHE A 44 3.76 3.91 1.19
CA PHE A 44 5.21 3.88 1.30
C PHE A 44 5.72 2.86 0.28
N THR A 45 6.85 3.15 -0.37
CA THR A 45 7.40 2.28 -1.44
C THR A 45 8.81 1.81 -1.11
N LEU A 46 9.15 0.59 -1.53
CA LEU A 46 10.48 0.00 -1.40
C LEU A 46 10.91 -0.52 -2.77
N ALA A 47 11.95 0.10 -3.33
CA ALA A 47 12.46 -0.27 -4.64
C ALA A 47 13.12 -1.66 -4.61
N LEU A 48 12.78 -2.49 -5.58
CA LEU A 48 13.40 -3.78 -5.85
C LEU A 48 14.24 -3.70 -7.14
N LYS A 49 14.77 -4.85 -7.57
CA LYS A 49 15.53 -4.95 -8.82
C LYS A 49 14.61 -4.76 -10.04
N ASN A 50 15.20 -4.31 -11.14
CA ASN A 50 14.56 -4.22 -12.46
C ASN A 50 13.34 -3.30 -12.53
N GLY A 51 13.27 -2.28 -11.68
CA GLY A 51 12.17 -1.31 -11.66
C GLY A 51 10.92 -1.79 -10.93
N HIS A 52 10.93 -3.00 -10.37
CA HIS A 52 9.85 -3.46 -9.49
C HIS A 52 9.92 -2.76 -8.14
N TYR A 53 8.79 -2.71 -7.44
CA TYR A 53 8.75 -2.21 -6.07
C TYR A 53 7.71 -2.96 -5.23
N LEU A 54 7.86 -2.85 -3.91
CA LEU A 54 6.79 -3.14 -2.96
C LEU A 54 6.16 -1.82 -2.53
N GLU A 55 4.86 -1.83 -2.28
CA GLU A 55 4.21 -0.75 -1.54
C GLU A 55 3.47 -1.27 -0.31
N VAL A 56 3.50 -0.50 0.77
CA VAL A 56 2.52 -0.62 1.85
C VAL A 56 1.56 0.54 1.69
N VAL A 57 0.27 0.23 1.56
CA VAL A 57 -0.78 1.21 1.22
C VAL A 57 -1.90 1.14 2.25
N CYS A 58 -2.47 2.29 2.62
CA CYS A 58 -3.66 2.36 3.46
C CYS A 58 -4.73 3.26 2.82
N PRO A 59 -6.01 3.03 3.13
CA PRO A 59 -7.06 3.96 2.77
C PRO A 59 -7.00 5.21 3.65
N LEU A 60 -7.44 6.34 3.11
CA LEU A 60 -7.72 7.55 3.86
C LEU A 60 -9.19 7.59 4.24
N ASP A 61 -9.50 8.26 5.34
CA ASP A 61 -10.88 8.65 5.68
C ASP A 61 -11.33 9.79 4.75
N HIS A 62 -11.66 9.42 3.52
CA HIS A 62 -12.02 10.35 2.45
C HIS A 62 -12.92 9.66 1.42
N PRO A 63 -13.98 10.33 0.90
CA PRO A 63 -14.92 9.71 -0.05
C PRO A 63 -14.29 9.14 -1.33
N ALA A 64 -13.10 9.62 -1.70
CA ALA A 64 -12.35 9.07 -2.84
C ALA A 64 -11.92 7.60 -2.64
N ALA A 65 -11.73 7.17 -1.39
CA ALA A 65 -11.45 5.77 -1.08
C ALA A 65 -12.63 4.87 -1.49
N ASP A 66 -13.86 5.31 -1.22
CA ASP A 66 -15.07 4.57 -1.57
C ASP A 66 -15.43 4.70 -3.05
N ALA A 67 -15.13 5.85 -3.66
CA ALA A 67 -15.45 6.12 -5.06
C ALA A 67 -14.51 5.39 -6.04
N SER A 68 -13.22 5.27 -5.70
CA SER A 68 -12.24 4.67 -6.60
C SER A 68 -12.17 3.15 -6.48
N ALA A 69 -11.91 2.46 -7.60
CA ALA A 69 -11.79 0.99 -7.59
C ALA A 69 -10.61 0.52 -6.73
N PHE A 70 -9.46 1.20 -6.85
CA PHE A 70 -8.29 0.88 -6.04
C PHE A 70 -8.52 1.18 -4.56
N GLY A 71 -9.09 2.35 -4.24
CA GLY A 71 -9.44 2.72 -2.87
C GLY A 71 -10.34 1.69 -2.22
N ARG A 72 -11.39 1.21 -2.89
CA ARG A 72 -12.28 0.18 -2.34
C ARG A 72 -11.57 -1.13 -2.05
N VAL A 73 -10.70 -1.58 -2.96
CA VAL A 73 -9.92 -2.82 -2.77
C VAL A 73 -8.96 -2.69 -1.60
N VAL A 74 -8.28 -1.54 -1.48
CA VAL A 74 -7.38 -1.25 -0.36
C VAL A 74 -8.16 -1.17 0.96
N SER A 75 -9.29 -0.44 0.99
CA SER A 75 -10.17 -0.32 2.15
C SER A 75 -10.70 -1.68 2.61
N GLN A 76 -11.23 -2.47 1.69
CA GLN A 76 -11.73 -3.81 1.99
C GLN A 76 -10.61 -4.67 2.58
N ARG A 77 -9.44 -4.70 1.93
CA ARG A 77 -8.34 -5.55 2.37
C ARG A 77 -7.81 -5.13 3.74
N ALA A 78 -7.73 -3.83 4.00
CA ALA A 78 -7.36 -3.30 5.31
C ALA A 78 -8.36 -3.73 6.41
N ASN A 79 -9.67 -3.65 6.12
CA ASN A 79 -10.74 -4.04 7.05
C ASN A 79 -10.79 -5.55 7.31
N GLU A 80 -10.30 -6.38 6.39
CA GLU A 80 -10.14 -7.83 6.56
C GLU A 80 -8.89 -8.21 7.40
N GLY A 81 -8.23 -7.24 8.02
CA GLY A 81 -7.01 -7.44 8.82
C GLY A 81 -5.71 -7.17 8.06
N GLY A 82 -5.79 -6.58 6.86
CA GLY A 82 -4.66 -6.25 6.01
C GLY A 82 -4.11 -7.45 5.24
N GLY A 83 -3.05 -7.19 4.46
CA GLY A 83 -2.33 -8.24 3.74
C GLY A 83 -2.01 -7.92 2.30
N TRP A 84 -1.35 -8.88 1.65
CA TRP A 84 -0.94 -8.79 0.25
C TRP A 84 -2.14 -8.64 -0.69
N LEU A 85 -1.97 -7.81 -1.73
CA LEU A 85 -2.85 -7.67 -2.88
C LEU A 85 -2.02 -7.34 -4.13
N THR A 86 -2.60 -7.60 -5.29
CA THR A 86 -2.04 -7.17 -6.58
C THR A 86 -2.97 -6.16 -7.24
N TRP A 87 -2.39 -5.20 -7.94
CA TRP A 87 -3.11 -4.20 -8.71
C TRP A 87 -2.47 -4.09 -10.11
N ALA A 88 -3.30 -3.87 -11.14
CA ALA A 88 -2.89 -3.83 -12.54
C ALA A 88 -3.49 -2.61 -13.26
#